data_AF-A0A7Y1ZZU7-F1
#
_entry.id   AF-A0A7Y1ZZU7-F1
#
_cell.length_a   1.000
_cell.length_b   1.000
_cell.length_c   1.000
_cell.angle_alpha   90.00
_cell.angle_beta   90.00
_cell.angle_gamma   90.00
#
_symmetry.space_group_name_H-M   'P 1'
#
loop_
_entity.id
_entity.type
_entity.pdbx_description
1 polymer ?
#
loop_
_entity_poly.entity_id
_entity_poly.type
_entity_poly.pdbx_seq_one_letter_code
_entity_poly.pdbx_strand_id
1 'polypeptide(L)'
;MAMPHGVEILDDGIVTYSTDQVTYKLESSDRSTFSESVKPSVNIFPVGMGEGPVNMMLEVYPEPNSQFLLLTTSDELREDMYFEIYDEKGTLINKEELMGIQTEIDINDLWPSSYFIRVKNGAMGEKIFKVVKR
;
A
#
# COMPACT_ATOMS: atom_id res chain seq x y z
N MET A 1 15.85 -45.29 5.68
CA MET A 1 14.52 -45.63 5.09
C MET A 1 13.53 -45.48 6.22
N ALA A 2 12.93 -44.30 6.35
CA ALA A 2 12.22 -43.89 7.55
C ALA A 2 10.73 -43.70 7.24
N MET A 3 9.93 -44.54 7.87
CA MET A 3 8.61 -44.20 8.42
C MET A 3 8.69 -44.66 9.88
N PRO A 4 8.20 -43.86 10.83
CA PRO A 4 6.85 -44.16 11.28
C PRO A 4 5.96 -42.91 11.36
N HIS A 5 4.72 -43.14 10.94
CA HIS A 5 3.59 -42.29 11.20
C HIS A 5 3.28 -42.33 12.71
N GLY A 6 3.10 -41.16 13.32
CA GLY A 6 2.60 -41.02 14.68
C GLY A 6 2.05 -39.61 14.85
N VAL A 7 0.74 -39.46 14.68
CA VAL A 7 0.00 -38.28 15.14
C VAL A 7 -0.53 -38.64 16.52
N GLU A 8 -0.05 -37.98 17.56
CA GLU A 8 -0.72 -37.98 18.87
C GLU A 8 -1.62 -36.75 18.94
N ILE A 9 -2.89 -36.99 19.26
CA ILE A 9 -3.93 -35.97 19.37
C ILE A 9 -4.07 -35.66 20.86
N LEU A 10 -3.79 -34.42 21.26
CA LEU A 10 -4.26 -33.87 22.52
C LEU A 10 -5.36 -32.84 22.22
N ASP A 11 -6.35 -32.78 23.11
CA ASP A 11 -7.71 -32.26 22.93
C ASP A 11 -7.84 -30.74 22.64
N ASP A 12 -6.78 -30.04 22.24
CA ASP A 12 -6.87 -28.61 21.86
C ASP A 12 -5.74 -28.15 20.89
N GLY A 13 -5.48 -28.93 19.84
CA GLY A 13 -4.77 -28.43 18.66
C GLY A 13 -3.62 -29.31 18.15
N ILE A 14 -3.47 -29.31 16.83
CA ILE A 14 -2.35 -29.96 16.13
C ILE A 14 -1.28 -28.90 15.86
N VAL A 15 -0.07 -29.09 16.38
CA VAL A 15 1.10 -28.25 16.06
C VAL A 15 1.90 -28.91 14.96
N THR A 16 2.05 -28.25 13.81
CA THR A 16 3.00 -28.65 12.76
C THR A 16 4.15 -27.65 12.70
N TYR A 17 5.38 -28.14 12.79
CA TYR A 17 6.58 -27.34 12.65
C TYR A 17 7.07 -27.41 11.20
N SER A 18 7.14 -26.26 10.54
CA SER A 18 7.96 -26.08 9.34
C SER A 18 8.90 -24.91 9.59
N THR A 19 10.19 -25.17 9.40
CA THR A 19 11.23 -24.14 9.36
C THR A 19 11.04 -23.36 8.07
N ASP A 20 10.22 -22.29 8.09
CA ASP A 20 10.60 -21.01 7.47
C ASP A 20 9.56 -19.88 7.52
N GLN A 21 8.37 -20.02 8.10
CA GLN A 21 7.48 -18.85 8.21
C GLN A 21 6.39 -19.10 9.27
N VAL A 22 6.42 -18.32 10.35
CA VAL A 22 5.40 -18.39 11.39
C VAL A 22 4.22 -17.51 10.95
N THR A 23 3.16 -18.15 10.46
CA THR A 23 1.85 -17.51 10.27
C THR A 23 0.93 -17.98 11.40
N TYR A 24 0.46 -17.07 12.24
CA TYR A 24 -0.53 -17.36 13.26
C TYR A 24 -1.93 -17.23 12.64
N LYS A 25 -2.70 -18.34 12.59
CA LYS A 25 -4.12 -18.32 12.23
C LYS A 25 -4.92 -18.79 13.45
N LEU A 26 -5.65 -17.89 14.09
CA LEU A 26 -6.70 -18.25 15.05
C LEU A 26 -8.01 -18.45 14.28
N GLU A 27 -8.55 -19.66 14.31
CA GLU A 27 -9.92 -19.93 13.86
C GLU A 27 -10.82 -20.15 15.09
N SER A 28 -11.51 -19.10 15.51
CA SER A 28 -12.63 -19.23 16.45
C SER A 28 -13.87 -19.69 15.66
N SER A 29 -14.34 -20.89 15.99
CA SER A 29 -15.59 -21.43 15.46
C SER A 29 -16.78 -20.64 16.00
N ASP A 30 -17.41 -19.81 15.17
CA ASP A 30 -18.84 -19.55 15.29
C ASP A 30 -19.44 -19.12 13.94
N ARG A 31 -20.59 -19.69 13.60
CA ARG A 31 -21.28 -19.54 12.31
C ARG A 31 -21.76 -18.10 12.15
N SER A 32 -21.09 -17.30 11.32
CA SER A 32 -21.69 -16.10 10.73
C SER A 32 -20.94 -15.68 9.47
N THR A 33 -21.65 -15.75 8.33
CA THR A 33 -21.37 -15.10 7.04
C THR A 33 -19.91 -15.12 6.58
N PHE A 34 -19.64 -15.98 5.59
CA PHE A 34 -18.49 -15.85 4.69
C PHE A 34 -18.66 -14.56 3.88
N SER A 35 -18.46 -13.40 4.50
CA SER A 35 -18.15 -12.18 3.77
C SER A 35 -16.69 -12.33 3.37
N GLU A 36 -16.47 -12.99 2.24
CA GLU A 36 -15.22 -12.88 1.49
C GLU A 36 -15.05 -11.39 1.17
N SER A 37 -14.48 -10.66 2.12
CA SER A 37 -14.24 -9.24 2.00
C SER A 37 -13.09 -9.15 1.01
N VAL A 38 -13.43 -8.96 -0.26
CA VAL A 38 -12.47 -8.68 -1.33
C VAL A 38 -11.71 -7.42 -0.88
N LYS A 39 -10.49 -7.63 -0.38
CA LYS A 39 -9.65 -6.55 0.12
C LYS A 39 -9.26 -5.67 -1.07
N PRO A 40 -9.41 -4.34 -0.98
CA PRO A 40 -8.89 -3.47 -2.02
C PRO A 40 -7.36 -3.66 -2.08
N SER A 41 -6.85 -4.03 -3.26
CA SER A 41 -5.40 -4.16 -3.46
C SER A 41 -4.89 -2.91 -4.16
N VAL A 42 -3.97 -2.21 -3.51
CA VAL A 42 -3.33 -1.02 -4.06
C VAL A 42 -1.89 -1.37 -4.38
N ASN A 43 -1.51 -1.21 -5.64
CA ASN A 43 -0.14 -1.43 -6.10
C ASN A 43 0.47 -0.10 -6.55
N ILE A 44 1.70 0.19 -6.12
CA ILE A 44 2.40 1.43 -6.45
C ILE A 44 3.62 1.09 -7.31
N PHE A 45 3.80 1.84 -8.40
CA PHE A 45 4.93 1.70 -9.31
C PHE A 45 5.54 3.08 -9.58
N PRO A 46 6.85 3.31 -9.30
CA PRO A 46 7.50 4.53 -9.72
C PRO A 46 7.54 4.60 -11.25
N VAL A 47 7.27 5.78 -11.82
CA VAL A 47 7.28 6.02 -13.27
C VAL A 47 8.47 6.91 -13.61
N GLY A 48 9.35 6.43 -14.49
CA GLY A 48 10.55 7.13 -14.94
C GLY A 48 11.82 6.28 -14.84
N MET A 49 12.86 6.69 -15.57
CA MET A 49 14.17 6.05 -15.55
C MET A 49 15.11 6.92 -14.71
N GLY A 50 15.33 6.50 -13.46
CA GLY A 50 16.29 7.14 -12.58
C GLY A 50 15.68 7.65 -11.29
N GLU A 51 16.44 7.42 -10.22
CA GLU A 51 16.39 8.18 -8.99
C GLU A 51 16.60 9.65 -9.37
N GLY A 52 15.54 10.36 -9.76
CA GLY A 52 15.58 11.81 -9.80
C GLY A 52 16.04 12.31 -8.42
N PRO A 53 16.64 13.51 -8.31
CA PRO A 53 17.23 14.02 -7.05
C PRO A 53 16.21 14.22 -5.92
N VAL A 54 14.96 13.85 -6.15
CA VAL A 54 13.80 14.05 -5.31
C VAL A 54 13.56 12.81 -4.46
N ASN A 55 13.83 12.92 -3.17
CA ASN A 55 13.88 11.82 -2.22
C ASN A 55 12.49 11.55 -1.61
N MET A 56 11.56 11.14 -2.48
CA MET A 56 10.17 10.88 -2.15
C MET A 56 9.79 9.39 -2.25
N MET A 57 9.00 8.93 -1.30
CA MET A 57 8.46 7.57 -1.23
C MET A 57 6.94 7.63 -1.10
N LEU A 58 6.25 6.69 -1.73
CA LEU A 58 4.81 6.56 -1.64
C LEU A 58 4.49 5.12 -1.25
N GLU A 59 3.73 4.95 -0.17
CA GLU A 59 3.38 3.66 0.40
C GLU A 59 1.89 3.58 0.78
N VAL A 60 1.42 2.37 0.99
CA VAL A 60 0.02 2.06 1.31
C VAL A 60 -0.13 2.11 2.84
N TYR A 61 -1.06 2.92 3.37
CA TYR A 61 -1.19 3.13 4.83
C TYR A 61 -2.65 3.17 5.32
N PRO A 62 -3.00 2.47 6.44
CA PRO A 62 -2.25 1.40 7.11
C PRO A 62 -2.43 0.04 6.42
N GLU A 63 -1.36 -0.71 6.20
CA GLU A 63 -1.45 -2.09 5.69
C GLU A 63 -2.15 -3.00 6.71
N PRO A 64 -3.09 -3.90 6.32
CA PRO A 64 -3.47 -4.28 4.95
C PRO A 64 -4.81 -3.67 4.44
N ASN A 65 -5.41 -2.70 5.14
CA ASN A 65 -6.73 -2.11 4.82
C ASN A 65 -6.60 -0.60 4.59
N SER A 66 -5.76 -0.24 3.64
CA SER A 66 -5.41 1.16 3.42
C SER A 66 -6.40 1.86 2.51
N GLN A 67 -7.05 2.84 3.11
CA GLN A 67 -7.84 3.86 2.45
C GLN A 67 -7.01 5.08 2.06
N PHE A 68 -5.74 5.10 2.47
CA PHE A 68 -4.83 6.22 2.29
C PHE A 68 -3.52 5.75 1.67
N LEU A 69 -2.84 6.69 1.01
CA LEU A 69 -1.43 6.57 0.67
C LEU A 69 -0.63 7.52 1.54
N LEU A 70 0.53 7.09 1.99
CA LEU A 70 1.47 7.93 2.72
C LEU A 70 2.56 8.37 1.76
N LEU A 71 2.58 9.68 1.45
CA LEU A 71 3.65 10.32 0.70
C LEU A 71 4.66 10.88 1.70
N THR A 72 5.88 10.34 1.67
CA THR A 72 6.99 10.80 2.52
C THR A 72 8.07 11.46 1.68
N THR A 73 8.61 12.59 2.14
CA THR A 73 9.72 13.31 1.51
C THR A 73 10.84 13.58 2.51
N SER A 74 12.09 13.36 2.11
CA SER A 74 13.26 13.80 2.90
C SER A 74 13.78 15.17 2.48
N ASP A 75 13.19 15.77 1.45
CA ASP A 75 13.57 17.08 0.93
C ASP A 75 12.99 18.21 1.81
N GLU A 76 13.65 19.37 1.84
CA GLU A 76 13.11 20.56 2.51
C GLU A 76 11.76 20.95 1.91
N LEU A 77 10.76 21.09 2.78
CA LEU A 77 9.45 21.59 2.40
C LEU A 77 9.55 23.06 1.99
N ARG A 78 8.97 23.38 0.84
CA ARG A 78 8.81 24.75 0.36
C ARG A 78 7.32 25.03 0.16
N GLU A 79 6.95 26.30 0.30
CA GLU A 79 5.56 26.75 0.18
C GLU A 79 4.94 26.48 -1.20
N ASP A 80 5.74 26.14 -2.22
CA ASP A 80 5.31 25.85 -3.58
C ASP A 80 5.24 24.35 -3.92
N MET A 81 5.37 23.47 -2.92
CA MET A 81 5.31 22.01 -3.12
C MET A 81 3.88 21.50 -3.09
N TYR A 82 3.48 20.79 -4.15
CA TYR A 82 2.16 20.19 -4.28
C TYR A 82 2.23 18.81 -4.91
N PHE A 83 1.20 18.02 -4.64
CA PHE A 83 0.91 16.82 -5.41
C PHE A 83 -0.35 17.01 -6.25
N GLU A 84 -0.41 16.29 -7.37
CA GLU A 84 -1.52 16.25 -8.30
C GLU A 84 -1.87 14.78 -8.56
N ILE A 85 -3.17 14.47 -8.54
CA ILE A 85 -3.69 13.14 -8.88
C ILE A 85 -4.33 13.23 -10.26
N TYR A 86 -3.90 12.35 -11.17
CA TYR A 86 -4.46 12.23 -12.51
C TYR A 86 -5.11 10.86 -12.73
N ASP A 87 -6.20 10.83 -13.49
CA ASP A 87 -6.76 9.58 -14.00
C ASP A 87 -5.92 8.98 -15.15
N GLU A 88 -6.29 7.80 -15.60
CA GLU A 88 -5.68 7.09 -16.73
C GLU A 88 -5.73 7.83 -18.08
N LYS A 89 -6.59 8.85 -18.22
CA LYS A 89 -6.73 9.71 -19.41
C LYS A 89 -5.94 11.01 -19.26
N GLY A 90 -5.33 11.26 -18.10
CA GLY A 90 -4.60 12.50 -17.79
C GLY A 90 -5.48 13.63 -17.27
N THR A 91 -6.73 13.36 -16.87
CA THR A 91 -7.59 14.35 -16.21
C THR A 91 -7.11 14.60 -14.80
N LEU A 92 -6.95 15.88 -14.41
CA LEU A 92 -6.64 16.27 -13.04
C LEU A 92 -7.86 15.99 -12.14
N ILE A 93 -7.70 15.12 -11.15
CA ILE A 93 -8.71 14.78 -10.14
C ILE A 93 -8.56 15.65 -8.91
N ASN A 94 -7.32 15.79 -8.42
CA ASN A 94 -7.03 16.50 -7.19
C ASN A 94 -5.67 17.20 -7.26
N LYS A 95 -5.54 18.31 -6.54
CA LYS A 95 -4.30 19.05 -6.35
C LYS A 95 -4.28 19.63 -4.95
N GLU A 96 -3.28 19.27 -4.17
CA GLU A 96 -3.12 19.73 -2.78
C GLU A 96 -1.66 20.09 -2.49
N GLU A 97 -1.48 21.03 -1.56
CA GLU A 97 -0.17 21.42 -1.05
C GLU A 97 0.38 20.35 -0.10
N LEU A 98 1.70 20.18 -0.11
CA LEU A 98 2.39 19.29 0.81
C LEU A 98 2.54 19.99 2.18
N MET A 99 1.73 19.55 3.14
CA MET A 99 1.69 20.16 4.48
C MET A 99 2.84 19.71 5.40
N GLY A 100 3.63 18.72 4.99
CA GLY A 100 4.62 18.09 5.86
C GLY A 100 5.53 17.11 5.13
N ILE A 101 6.54 16.64 5.88
CA ILE A 101 7.44 15.54 5.48
C ILE A 101 6.64 14.28 5.16
N GLN A 102 5.51 14.11 5.84
CA GLN A 102 4.52 13.08 5.60
C GLN A 102 3.21 13.75 5.24
N THR A 103 2.57 13.25 4.17
CA THR A 103 1.26 13.69 3.73
C THR A 103 0.41 12.45 3.45
N GLU A 104 -0.75 12.39 4.08
CA GLU A 104 -1.75 11.36 3.81
C GLU A 104 -2.59 11.78 2.61
N ILE A 105 -2.75 10.88 1.64
CA ILE A 105 -3.56 11.09 0.45
C ILE A 105 -4.76 10.13 0.55
N ASP A 106 -5.95 10.69 0.71
CA ASP A 106 -7.19 9.91 0.73
C ASP A 106 -7.48 9.35 -0.68
N ILE A 107 -7.60 8.02 -0.75
CA ILE A 107 -7.95 7.31 -1.98
C ILE A 107 -9.29 6.59 -1.88
N ASN A 108 -10.09 6.81 -0.82
CA ASN A 108 -11.39 6.16 -0.63
C ASN A 108 -12.34 6.39 -1.80
N ASP A 109 -12.49 7.64 -2.18
CA ASP A 109 -13.45 8.09 -3.19
C ASP A 109 -12.99 7.80 -4.62
N LEU A 110 -11.75 7.31 -4.80
CA LEU A 110 -11.25 6.88 -6.09
C LEU A 110 -11.85 5.53 -6.50
N TRP A 111 -12.30 5.42 -7.74
CA TRP A 111 -12.83 4.18 -8.28
C TRP A 111 -11.68 3.18 -8.56
N PRO A 112 -11.92 1.86 -8.61
CA PRO A 112 -10.92 0.91 -9.06
C PRO A 112 -10.42 1.24 -10.49
N SER A 113 -9.17 1.68 -10.61
CA SER A 113 -8.54 2.16 -11.85
C SER A 113 -7.03 2.40 -11.63
N SER A 114 -6.33 2.85 -12.66
CA SER A 114 -4.96 3.37 -12.57
C SER A 114 -4.97 4.89 -12.45
N TYR A 115 -4.22 5.39 -11.47
CA TYR A 115 -4.00 6.81 -11.22
C TYR A 115 -2.52 7.14 -11.31
N PHE A 116 -2.22 8.40 -11.58
CA PHE A 116 -0.86 8.93 -11.53
C PHE A 116 -0.79 10.04 -10.50
N ILE A 117 0.01 9.83 -9.46
CA ILE A 117 0.32 10.85 -8.47
C ILE A 117 1.62 11.51 -8.89
N ARG A 118 1.52 12.76 -9.34
CA ARG A 118 2.67 13.59 -9.65
C ARG A 118 2.95 14.49 -8.47
N VAL A 119 4.20 14.51 -8.03
CA VAL A 119 4.67 15.44 -7.01
C VAL A 119 5.70 16.36 -7.64
N LYS A 120 5.52 17.67 -7.46
CA LYS A 120 6.40 18.70 -7.99
C LYS A 120 7.13 19.42 -6.87
N ASN A 121 8.45 19.47 -6.98
CA ASN A 121 9.30 20.30 -6.16
C ASN A 121 9.97 21.32 -7.09
N GLY A 122 9.54 22.58 -7.03
CA GLY A 122 9.83 23.62 -8.03
C GLY A 122 11.30 23.73 -8.45
N ALA A 123 12.25 23.46 -7.55
CA ALA A 123 13.68 23.51 -7.85
C ALA A 123 14.34 22.14 -8.12
N MET A 124 13.73 21.03 -7.68
CA MET A 124 14.35 19.70 -7.68
C MET A 124 13.74 18.74 -8.71
N GLY A 125 12.62 19.12 -9.35
CA GLY A 125 12.01 18.38 -10.45
C GLY A 125 10.67 17.77 -10.06
N GLU A 126 10.26 16.74 -10.81
CA GLU A 126 9.00 16.04 -10.59
C GLU A 126 9.22 14.54 -10.42
N LYS A 127 8.39 13.91 -9.57
CA LYS A 127 8.33 12.46 -9.39
C LYS A 127 6.91 11.99 -9.63
N ILE A 128 6.75 10.89 -10.35
CA ILE A 128 5.44 10.34 -10.69
C ILE A 128 5.35 8.90 -10.19
N PHE A 129 4.25 8.59 -9.53
CA PHE A 129 3.89 7.25 -9.08
C PHE A 129 2.63 6.82 -9.81
N LYS A 130 2.66 5.64 -10.43
CA LYS A 130 1.46 4.97 -10.89
C LYS A 130 0.88 4.18 -9.72
N VAL A 131 -0.39 4.44 -9.41
CA VAL A 131 -1.15 3.75 -8.38
C VAL A 131 -2.23 2.93 -9.07
N VAL A 132 -2.32 1.64 -8.79
CA VAL A 132 -3.37 0.77 -9.31
C VAL A 132 -4.24 0.33 -8.15
N LYS A 133 -5.48 0.83 -8.10
CA LYS A 133 -6.50 0.45 -7.12
C LYS A 133 -7.41 -0.63 -7.73
N ARG A 134 -7.55 -1.77 -7.06
CA ARG A 134 -8.44 -2.88 -7.46
C ARG A 134 -9.61 -3.04 -6.51
#